data_AF-A0A3B1CHY4-F1
#
_entry.id   AF-A0A3B1CHY4-F1
#
_cell.length_a   1.000
_cell.length_b   1.000
_cell.length_c   1.000
_cell.angle_alpha   90.00
_cell.angle_beta   90.00
_cell.angle_gamma   90.00
#
_symmetry.space_group_name_H-M   'P 1'
#
loop_
_entity.id
_entity.type
_entity.pdbx_description
1 polymer ?
#
loop_
_entity_poly.entity_id
_entity_poly.type
_entity_poly.pdbx_seq_one_letter_code
_entity_poly.pdbx_strand_id
1 'polypeptide(L)'
;NAMIHPLIPYGIRGVIWYQGFSNAERSYQYRDLFKTFIKDWRNLWGEGDFPFLYVQLTNMMKVERQPTESIWAELREAQSMALDLPNTGMVVAIDIGEEDIHPKNKQDVGKRLALIALAKVYGKDIPYTGPMYKSNKIVENKIIIQFDHVNKGLKIKGGKKLKGFAIAGKDKKFVWAKAKIEGDEVVVWNSRIKDPVAVRYAWAPNPICNLYNSADLPAAPFRTDDWKGITYGKK
;
A
#
# COMPACT_ATOMS: atom_id res chain seq x y z
N ASN A 1 23.13 0.75 16.95
CA ASN A 1 22.33 1.89 16.45
C ASN A 1 22.71 3.14 17.26
N ALA A 2 23.63 3.97 16.79
CA ALA A 2 24.16 5.11 17.57
C ALA A 2 23.20 6.32 17.64
N MET A 3 22.23 6.42 16.72
CA MET A 3 21.36 7.60 16.62
C MET A 3 20.14 7.51 17.54
N ILE A 4 19.58 6.30 17.69
CA ILE A 4 18.32 6.10 18.43
C ILE A 4 18.59 5.57 19.85
N HIS A 5 19.61 4.76 20.04
CA HIS A 5 19.91 4.16 21.35
C HIS A 5 20.13 5.21 22.46
N PRO A 6 20.77 6.38 22.21
CA PRO A 6 20.89 7.42 23.24
C PRO A 6 19.56 8.07 23.64
N LEU A 7 18.48 7.87 22.87
CA LEU A 7 17.15 8.37 23.21
C LEU A 7 16.41 7.45 24.18
N ILE A 8 16.94 6.26 24.47
CA ILE A 8 16.40 5.36 25.49
C ILE A 8 17.00 5.77 26.85
N PRO A 9 16.19 5.98 27.91
CA PRO A 9 14.76 5.70 28.04
C PRO A 9 13.87 6.96 28.06
N TYR A 10 14.15 8.02 27.29
CA TYR A 10 13.24 9.17 27.25
C TYR A 10 11.84 8.75 26.85
N GLY A 11 10.84 9.38 27.45
CA GLY A 11 9.43 9.07 27.20
C GLY A 11 9.07 9.18 25.72
N ILE A 12 8.37 8.16 25.21
CA ILE A 12 7.96 8.07 23.81
C ILE A 12 6.44 7.97 23.72
N ARG A 13 5.84 8.78 22.85
CA ARG A 13 4.40 8.67 22.53
C ARG A 13 4.13 7.90 21.24
N GLY A 14 5.13 7.78 20.38
CA GLY A 14 5.05 7.07 19.11
C GLY A 14 6.16 7.46 18.16
N VAL A 15 6.16 6.81 17.00
CA VAL A 15 7.16 7.01 15.94
C VAL A 15 6.48 7.41 14.64
N ILE A 16 7.08 8.36 13.92
CA ILE A 16 6.82 8.59 12.50
C ILE A 16 8.06 8.13 11.73
N TRP A 17 7.87 7.18 10.81
CA TRP A 17 8.95 6.56 10.06
C TRP A 17 8.73 6.67 8.56
N TYR A 18 9.72 7.20 7.83
CA TYR A 18 9.68 7.23 6.37
C TYR A 18 11.02 6.77 5.80
N GLN A 19 11.11 5.48 5.50
CA GLN A 19 12.28 4.83 4.91
C GLN A 19 11.80 3.64 4.06
N GLY A 20 12.70 3.10 3.25
CA GLY A 20 12.52 1.83 2.56
C GLY A 20 13.26 1.79 1.23
N PHE A 21 13.51 2.96 0.63
CA PHE A 21 14.10 3.11 -0.71
C PHE A 21 15.30 2.17 -0.97
N SER A 22 16.30 2.15 -0.08
CA SER A 22 17.50 1.30 -0.21
C SER A 22 17.26 -0.20 0.04
N ASN A 23 16.05 -0.59 0.43
CA ASN A 23 15.65 -1.98 0.65
C ASN A 23 14.81 -2.55 -0.50
N ALA A 24 14.51 -1.78 -1.55
CA ALA A 24 13.63 -2.20 -2.64
C ALA A 24 14.09 -3.51 -3.29
N GLU A 25 15.39 -3.70 -3.51
CA GLU A 25 15.93 -4.94 -4.10
C GLU A 25 15.76 -6.19 -3.20
N ARG A 26 15.49 -5.99 -1.91
CA ARG A 26 15.32 -7.03 -0.89
C ARG A 26 13.93 -6.94 -0.23
N SER A 27 12.93 -6.53 -1.01
CA SER A 27 11.57 -6.30 -0.51
C SER A 27 10.95 -7.50 0.19
N TYR A 28 11.21 -8.72 -0.30
CA TYR A 28 10.75 -9.94 0.36
C TYR A 28 11.31 -10.07 1.78
N GLN A 29 12.62 -9.86 1.96
CA GLN A 29 13.28 -9.84 3.27
C GLN A 29 12.78 -8.68 4.15
N TYR A 30 12.46 -7.53 3.55
CA TYR A 30 11.98 -6.35 4.27
C TYR A 30 10.66 -6.59 5.03
N ARG A 31 9.84 -7.54 4.57
CA ARG A 31 8.59 -7.97 5.25
C ARG A 31 8.85 -8.36 6.70
N ASP A 32 9.93 -9.10 6.93
CA ASP A 32 10.32 -9.57 8.25
C ASP A 32 11.16 -8.53 8.99
N LEU A 33 12.12 -7.90 8.30
CA LEU A 33 13.00 -6.91 8.91
C LEU A 33 12.23 -5.72 9.46
N PHE A 34 11.24 -5.20 8.73
CA PHE A 34 10.50 -4.03 9.18
C PHE A 34 9.60 -4.34 10.39
N LYS A 35 8.94 -5.50 10.39
CA LYS A 35 8.19 -5.98 11.55
C LYS A 35 9.10 -6.23 12.76
N THR A 36 10.29 -6.80 12.54
CA THR A 36 11.29 -7.03 13.58
C THR A 36 11.79 -5.72 14.16
N PHE A 37 12.09 -4.73 13.32
CA PHE A 37 12.50 -3.39 13.72
C PHE A 37 11.47 -2.70 14.63
N ILE A 38 10.18 -2.76 14.28
CA ILE A 38 9.11 -2.19 15.11
C ILE A 38 9.05 -2.88 16.48
N LYS A 39 9.10 -4.21 16.50
CA LYS A 39 9.07 -4.99 17.75
C LYS A 39 10.28 -4.72 18.62
N ASP A 40 11.47 -4.64 18.02
CA ASP A 40 12.72 -4.37 18.71
C ASP A 40 12.68 -3.02 19.44
N TRP A 41 12.20 -1.96 18.78
CA TRP A 41 12.06 -0.65 19.43
C TRP A 41 11.04 -0.66 20.56
N ARG A 42 9.91 -1.35 20.40
CA ARG A 42 8.93 -1.51 21.47
C ARG A 42 9.52 -2.25 22.67
N ASN A 43 10.28 -3.31 22.43
CA ASN A 43 10.97 -4.06 23.49
C ASN A 43 12.02 -3.22 24.21
N LEU A 44 12.82 -2.45 23.46
CA LEU A 44 13.87 -1.60 24.01
C LEU A 44 13.34 -0.48 24.90
N TRP A 45 12.18 0.10 24.55
CA TRP A 45 11.54 1.12 25.39
C TRP A 45 10.76 0.53 26.56
N GLY A 46 10.20 -0.68 26.41
CA GLY A 46 9.38 -1.30 27.46
C GLY A 46 8.01 -0.64 27.67
N GLU A 47 7.58 0.25 26.77
CA GLU A 47 6.34 1.05 26.86
C GLU A 47 5.19 0.45 26.02
N GLY A 48 5.09 -0.89 26.01
CA GLY A 48 4.08 -1.63 25.27
C GLY A 48 4.10 -1.38 23.76
N ASP A 49 2.94 -1.53 23.11
CA ASP A 49 2.78 -1.31 21.67
C ASP A 49 2.54 0.17 21.34
N PHE A 50 3.50 1.05 21.62
CA PHE A 50 3.33 2.46 21.26
C PHE A 50 3.07 2.65 19.74
N PRO A 51 2.33 3.70 19.35
CA PRO A 51 2.01 4.00 17.97
C PRO A 51 3.22 4.03 17.03
N PHE A 52 3.18 3.26 15.94
CA PHE A 52 4.20 3.27 14.90
C PHE A 52 3.58 3.64 13.55
N LEU A 53 3.70 4.91 13.18
CA LEU A 53 3.12 5.46 11.96
C LEU A 53 4.20 5.58 10.90
N TYR A 54 3.92 5.16 9.68
CA TYR A 54 4.92 5.17 8.62
C TYR A 54 4.33 5.49 7.25
N VAL A 55 5.21 5.79 6.30
CA VAL A 55 4.83 6.20 4.95
C VAL A 55 5.20 5.10 3.97
N GLN A 56 4.20 4.60 3.22
CA GLN A 56 4.42 3.72 2.09
C GLN A 56 5.22 4.48 1.02
N LEU A 57 6.13 3.79 0.32
CA LEU A 57 6.93 4.45 -0.72
C LEU A 57 6.06 5.15 -1.77
N THR A 58 6.44 6.38 -2.09
CA THR A 58 5.85 7.18 -3.15
C THR A 58 6.12 6.59 -4.53
N ASN A 59 5.45 7.14 -5.55
CA ASN A 59 5.80 6.90 -6.94
C ASN A 59 7.23 7.36 -7.22
N MET A 60 7.90 6.58 -8.07
CA MET A 60 9.26 6.85 -8.52
C MET A 60 9.44 6.25 -9.92
N MET A 61 10.38 6.78 -10.70
CA MET A 61 10.73 6.33 -12.05
C MET A 61 9.67 6.65 -13.10
N LYS A 62 9.97 6.28 -14.35
CA LYS A 62 9.07 6.46 -15.49
C LYS A 62 7.85 5.56 -15.36
N VAL A 63 6.74 6.02 -15.93
CA VAL A 63 5.52 5.22 -16.03
C VAL A 63 5.74 4.04 -16.98
N GLU A 64 5.42 2.85 -16.50
CA GLU A 64 5.43 1.63 -17.31
C GLU A 64 4.16 1.52 -18.15
N ARG A 65 4.32 1.22 -19.44
CA ARG A 65 3.18 1.11 -20.38
C ARG A 65 2.44 -0.21 -20.28
N GLN A 66 3.09 -1.26 -19.80
CA GLN A 66 2.53 -2.59 -19.63
C GLN A 66 2.63 -3.03 -18.16
N PRO A 67 1.75 -3.93 -17.69
CA PRO A 67 1.93 -4.55 -16.38
C PRO A 67 3.29 -5.26 -16.34
N THR A 68 4.02 -5.05 -15.26
CA THR A 68 5.36 -5.61 -15.07
C THR A 68 5.55 -6.05 -13.62
N GLU A 69 6.59 -6.83 -13.38
CA GLU A 69 7.07 -7.06 -12.03
C GLU A 69 7.79 -5.83 -11.50
N SER A 70 7.73 -5.60 -10.19
CA SER A 70 8.25 -4.37 -9.61
C SER A 70 8.77 -4.58 -8.19
N ILE A 71 10.08 -4.41 -8.03
CA ILE A 71 10.72 -4.38 -6.70
C ILE A 71 10.11 -3.27 -5.83
N TRP A 72 9.64 -2.19 -6.46
CA TRP A 72 9.03 -1.06 -5.77
C TRP A 72 7.65 -1.40 -5.24
N ALA A 73 6.83 -2.06 -6.06
CA ALA A 73 5.52 -2.56 -5.63
C ALA A 73 5.65 -3.63 -4.55
N GLU A 74 6.63 -4.53 -4.66
CA GLU A 74 6.92 -5.52 -3.60
C GLU A 74 7.31 -4.86 -2.28
N LEU A 75 8.04 -3.74 -2.31
CA LEU A 75 8.38 -3.00 -1.09
C LEU A 75 7.15 -2.33 -0.47
N ARG A 76 6.29 -1.73 -1.30
CA ARG A 76 5.00 -1.17 -0.84
C ARG A 76 4.10 -2.23 -0.23
N GLU A 77 4.10 -3.43 -0.78
CA GLU A 77 3.42 -4.59 -0.20
C GLU A 77 4.05 -4.96 1.15
N ALA A 78 5.38 -5.04 1.24
CA ALA A 78 6.06 -5.33 2.50
C ALA A 78 5.76 -4.30 3.60
N GLN A 79 5.68 -3.01 3.25
CA GLN A 79 5.24 -1.95 4.15
C GLN A 79 3.78 -2.11 4.57
N SER A 80 2.90 -2.54 3.66
CA SER A 80 1.48 -2.80 3.97
C SER A 80 1.33 -3.96 4.95
N MET A 81 2.12 -5.02 4.81
CA MET A 81 2.11 -6.18 5.70
C MET A 81 2.48 -5.82 7.15
N ALA A 82 3.22 -4.73 7.40
CA ALA A 82 3.51 -4.30 8.77
C ALA A 82 2.26 -3.82 9.54
N LEU A 83 1.14 -3.59 8.86
CA LEU A 83 -0.16 -3.31 9.49
C LEU A 83 -0.72 -4.48 10.30
N ASP A 84 -0.18 -5.69 10.13
CA ASP A 84 -0.50 -6.85 10.96
C ASP A 84 -0.10 -6.65 12.43
N LEU A 85 0.82 -5.71 12.72
CA LEU A 85 1.23 -5.39 14.08
C LEU A 85 0.25 -4.41 14.74
N PRO A 86 -0.04 -4.55 16.05
CA PRO A 86 -0.91 -3.64 16.77
C PRO A 86 -0.37 -2.21 16.76
N ASN A 87 -1.27 -1.22 16.88
CA ASN A 87 -0.94 0.21 16.95
C ASN A 87 -0.02 0.72 15.83
N THR A 88 -0.11 0.12 14.64
CA THR A 88 0.58 0.60 13.44
C THR A 88 -0.34 1.42 12.54
N GLY A 89 0.22 2.27 11.70
CA GLY A 89 -0.57 2.97 10.67
C GLY A 89 0.30 3.37 9.50
N MET A 90 -0.24 3.23 8.28
CA MET A 90 0.49 3.46 7.04
C MET A 90 -0.18 4.56 6.24
N VAL A 91 0.57 5.59 5.88
CA VAL A 91 0.17 6.53 4.83
C VAL A 91 0.33 5.86 3.48
N VAL A 92 -0.77 5.73 2.74
CA VAL A 92 -0.74 5.44 1.32
C VAL A 92 -0.28 6.70 0.58
N ALA A 93 0.82 6.60 -0.17
CA ALA A 93 1.41 7.72 -0.91
C ALA A 93 1.55 7.44 -2.42
N ILE A 94 0.71 6.55 -2.94
CA ILE A 94 0.72 6.06 -4.34
C ILE A 94 0.39 7.13 -5.40
N ASP A 95 -0.14 8.27 -4.97
CA ASP A 95 -0.47 9.43 -5.80
C ASP A 95 0.50 10.60 -5.58
N ILE A 96 1.51 10.40 -4.74
CA ILE A 96 2.57 11.35 -4.44
C ILE A 96 3.86 10.81 -5.05
N GLY A 97 4.72 11.71 -5.51
CA GLY A 97 5.98 11.38 -6.17
C GLY A 97 5.86 11.43 -7.69
N GLU A 98 6.98 11.69 -8.34
CA GLU A 98 7.11 11.77 -9.80
C GLU A 98 8.29 10.87 -10.21
N GLU A 99 9.14 11.29 -11.14
CA GLU A 99 10.35 10.55 -11.49
C GLU A 99 11.47 10.68 -10.42
N ASP A 100 11.41 11.73 -9.59
CA ASP A 100 12.38 12.02 -8.51
C ASP A 100 12.12 11.17 -7.25
N ILE A 101 13.21 10.74 -6.61
CA ILE A 101 13.19 10.01 -5.33
C ILE A 101 12.71 10.88 -4.16
N HIS A 102 12.80 12.21 -4.28
CA HIS A 102 12.37 13.17 -3.26
C HIS A 102 11.07 13.87 -3.69
N PRO A 103 9.89 13.40 -3.23
CA PRO A 103 8.63 14.02 -3.60
C PRO A 103 8.57 15.48 -3.11
N LYS A 104 8.15 16.39 -4.00
CA LYS A 104 7.96 17.82 -3.66
C LYS A 104 6.78 18.02 -2.72
N ASN A 105 5.69 17.26 -2.89
CA ASN A 105 4.51 17.33 -2.04
C ASN A 105 4.70 16.53 -0.74
N LYS A 106 5.51 17.05 0.19
CA LYS A 106 5.65 16.50 1.55
C LYS A 106 4.48 16.89 2.45
N GLN A 107 3.76 17.96 2.11
CA GLN A 107 2.67 18.49 2.92
C GLN A 107 1.52 17.49 3.01
N ASP A 108 1.13 16.85 1.90
CA ASP A 108 0.05 15.87 1.92
C ASP A 108 0.45 14.56 2.62
N VAL A 109 1.73 14.17 2.57
CA VAL A 109 2.26 13.08 3.42
C VAL A 109 2.06 13.42 4.89
N GLY A 110 2.45 14.63 5.32
CA GLY A 110 2.28 15.10 6.69
C GLY A 110 0.82 15.17 7.13
N LYS A 111 -0.08 15.68 6.28
CA LYS A 111 -1.53 15.70 6.56
C LYS A 111 -2.08 14.29 6.74
N ARG A 112 -1.68 13.33 5.91
CA ARG A 112 -2.12 11.92 6.03
C ARG A 112 -1.59 11.26 7.30
N LEU A 113 -0.35 11.53 7.68
CA LEU A 113 0.19 11.08 8.99
C LEU A 113 -0.63 11.66 10.15
N ALA A 114 -0.99 12.94 10.08
CA ALA A 114 -1.81 13.58 11.09
C ALA A 114 -3.22 12.96 11.19
N LEU A 115 -3.85 12.61 10.05
CA LEU A 115 -5.13 11.91 10.05
C LEU A 115 -5.04 10.55 10.76
N ILE A 116 -4.00 9.77 10.48
CA ILE A 116 -3.77 8.47 11.13
C ILE A 116 -3.56 8.66 12.64
N ALA A 117 -2.75 9.66 13.04
CA ALA A 117 -2.52 9.95 14.45
C ALA A 117 -3.82 10.35 15.16
N LEU A 118 -4.60 11.26 14.57
CA LEU A 118 -5.88 11.71 15.13
C LEU A 118 -6.85 10.54 15.34
N ALA A 119 -6.96 9.64 14.37
CA ALA A 119 -7.85 8.49 14.48
C ALA A 119 -7.34 7.41 15.44
N LYS A 120 -6.09 6.94 15.27
CA LYS A 120 -5.58 5.77 15.99
C LYS A 120 -4.98 6.10 17.37
N VAL A 121 -4.52 7.33 17.58
CA VAL A 121 -3.82 7.74 18.83
C VAL A 121 -4.68 8.65 19.69
N TYR A 122 -5.48 9.51 19.07
CA TYR A 122 -6.32 10.49 19.78
C TYR A 122 -7.82 10.16 19.74
N GLY A 123 -8.21 9.00 19.20
CA GLY A 123 -9.57 8.48 19.25
C GLY A 123 -10.61 9.32 18.49
N LYS A 124 -10.18 10.09 17.48
CA LYS A 124 -11.11 10.86 16.64
C LYS A 124 -11.77 9.95 15.61
N ASP A 125 -13.10 9.95 15.57
CA ASP A 125 -13.85 9.25 14.54
C ASP A 125 -13.82 10.03 13.22
N ILE A 126 -12.74 9.83 12.45
CA ILE A 126 -12.53 10.47 11.15
C ILE A 126 -11.94 9.46 10.14
N PRO A 127 -12.22 9.63 8.83
CA PRO A 127 -11.52 8.89 7.79
C PRO A 127 -10.01 9.19 7.83
N TYR A 128 -9.18 8.15 7.94
CA TYR A 128 -7.73 8.33 8.09
C TYR A 128 -6.88 7.60 7.05
N THR A 129 -7.46 6.66 6.31
CA THR A 129 -6.79 5.93 5.23
C THR A 129 -7.75 5.72 4.06
N GLY A 130 -7.19 5.40 2.88
CA GLY A 130 -7.94 5.07 1.68
C GLY A 130 -8.32 3.59 1.62
N PRO A 131 -8.98 3.14 0.53
CA PRO A 131 -9.39 1.76 0.36
C PRO A 131 -8.22 0.78 0.53
N MET A 132 -8.41 -0.25 1.33
CA MET A 132 -7.46 -1.33 1.54
C MET A 132 -8.06 -2.65 1.07
N TYR A 133 -7.29 -3.44 0.33
CA TYR A 133 -7.76 -4.75 -0.15
C TYR A 133 -8.19 -5.63 1.03
N LYS A 134 -9.38 -6.20 0.93
CA LYS A 134 -9.97 -7.09 1.93
C LYS A 134 -10.05 -8.53 1.42
N SER A 135 -10.71 -8.72 0.29
CA SER A 135 -10.98 -10.03 -0.28
C SER A 135 -11.30 -9.92 -1.77
N ASN A 136 -11.38 -11.07 -2.43
CA ASN A 136 -11.93 -11.16 -3.76
C ASN A 136 -12.77 -12.43 -3.95
N LYS A 137 -13.62 -12.40 -4.98
CA LYS A 137 -14.33 -13.58 -5.49
C LYS A 137 -14.26 -13.60 -7.01
N ILE A 138 -14.13 -14.79 -7.58
CA ILE A 138 -14.18 -15.00 -9.03
C ILE A 138 -15.62 -15.34 -9.39
N VAL A 139 -16.21 -14.58 -10.31
CA VAL A 139 -17.55 -14.81 -10.86
C VAL A 139 -17.44 -14.80 -12.37
N GLU A 140 -17.64 -15.98 -12.97
CA GLU A 140 -17.42 -16.21 -14.41
C GLU A 140 -16.00 -15.75 -14.81
N ASN A 141 -15.90 -14.79 -15.74
CA ASN A 141 -14.65 -14.24 -16.25
C ASN A 141 -14.25 -12.92 -15.57
N LYS A 142 -14.74 -12.65 -14.36
CA LYS A 142 -14.49 -11.42 -13.61
C LYS A 142 -13.99 -11.73 -12.21
N ILE A 143 -13.18 -10.82 -11.68
CA ILE A 143 -12.75 -10.83 -10.29
C ILE A 143 -13.35 -9.61 -9.61
N ILE A 144 -14.13 -9.85 -8.57
CA ILE A 144 -14.79 -8.83 -7.77
C ILE A 144 -13.96 -8.62 -6.52
N ILE A 145 -13.50 -7.39 -6.30
CA ILE A 145 -12.63 -7.00 -5.21
C ILE A 145 -13.43 -6.22 -4.15
N GLN A 146 -13.27 -6.61 -2.89
CA GLN A 146 -13.81 -5.89 -1.75
C GLN A 146 -12.71 -5.12 -1.02
N PHE A 147 -13.09 -4.00 -0.42
CA PHE A 147 -12.18 -3.12 0.28
C PHE A 147 -12.67 -2.80 1.69
N ASP A 148 -11.75 -2.67 2.63
CA ASP A 148 -11.97 -1.91 3.85
C ASP A 148 -11.70 -0.41 3.60
N HIS A 149 -12.10 0.45 4.54
CA HIS A 149 -11.84 1.90 4.49
C HIS A 149 -12.40 2.64 3.26
N VAL A 150 -13.54 2.18 2.74
CA VAL A 150 -14.32 2.88 1.69
C VAL A 150 -15.00 4.15 2.20
N ASN A 151 -15.06 4.36 3.52
CA ASN A 151 -15.81 5.45 4.16
C ASN A 151 -17.29 5.44 3.73
N LYS A 152 -17.72 6.38 2.89
CA LYS A 152 -19.09 6.46 2.34
C LYS A 152 -19.20 5.91 0.90
N GLY A 153 -18.12 5.32 0.39
CA GLY A 153 -18.08 4.70 -0.93
C GLY A 153 -16.80 4.95 -1.72
N LEU A 154 -16.63 4.22 -2.81
CA LEU A 154 -15.50 4.33 -3.73
C LEU A 154 -15.73 5.42 -4.79
N LYS A 155 -14.65 6.06 -5.25
CA LYS A 155 -14.69 7.05 -6.34
C LYS A 155 -13.49 6.99 -7.25
N ILE A 156 -13.66 7.54 -8.45
CA ILE A 156 -12.62 7.71 -9.46
C ILE A 156 -12.08 9.13 -9.36
N LYS A 157 -10.79 9.30 -9.07
CA LYS A 157 -10.15 10.62 -9.09
C LYS A 157 -9.75 11.02 -10.51
N GLY A 158 -10.04 12.27 -10.90
CA GLY A 158 -9.51 12.87 -12.12
C GLY A 158 -9.98 12.23 -13.44
N GLY A 159 -11.16 11.61 -13.50
CA GLY A 159 -11.69 11.07 -14.75
C GLY A 159 -12.94 10.19 -14.60
N LYS A 160 -13.37 9.58 -15.72
CA LYS A 160 -14.55 8.70 -15.80
C LYS A 160 -14.23 7.20 -15.83
N LYS A 161 -12.97 6.84 -16.11
CA LYS A 161 -12.52 5.44 -16.23
C LYS A 161 -11.59 5.09 -15.07
N LEU A 162 -11.87 3.96 -14.44
CA LEU A 162 -11.02 3.39 -13.41
C LEU A 162 -9.76 2.80 -14.06
N LYS A 163 -8.60 3.06 -13.46
CA LYS A 163 -7.27 2.69 -13.98
C LYS A 163 -6.44 1.99 -12.91
N GLY A 164 -5.36 1.34 -13.34
CA GLY A 164 -4.36 0.75 -12.45
C GLY A 164 -4.57 -0.72 -12.14
N PHE A 165 -5.57 -1.37 -12.75
CA PHE A 165 -5.83 -2.80 -12.58
C PHE A 165 -5.22 -3.64 -13.69
N ALA A 166 -4.45 -4.65 -13.31
CA ALA A 166 -3.99 -5.74 -14.18
C ALA A 166 -4.61 -7.06 -13.74
N ILE A 167 -4.83 -7.98 -14.68
CA ILE A 167 -5.47 -9.27 -14.45
C ILE A 167 -4.70 -10.36 -15.20
N ALA A 168 -4.61 -11.55 -14.60
CA ALA A 168 -3.91 -12.70 -15.16
C ALA A 168 -4.76 -13.99 -15.04
N GLY A 169 -4.56 -14.90 -15.98
CA GLY A 169 -5.01 -16.29 -15.88
C GLY A 169 -3.95 -17.18 -15.22
N LYS A 170 -4.14 -18.50 -15.31
CA LYS A 170 -3.21 -19.50 -14.76
C LYS A 170 -1.79 -19.43 -15.33
N ASP A 171 -1.62 -18.81 -16.50
CA ASP A 171 -0.32 -18.58 -17.14
C ASP A 171 0.52 -17.47 -16.47
N LYS A 172 -0.05 -16.77 -15.48
CA LYS A 172 0.57 -15.70 -14.70
C LYS A 172 0.95 -14.46 -15.51
N LYS A 173 0.45 -14.34 -16.74
CA LYS A 173 0.74 -13.19 -17.61
C LYS A 173 -0.25 -12.08 -17.36
N PHE A 174 0.17 -11.06 -16.62
CA PHE A 174 -0.65 -9.89 -16.35
C PHE A 174 -0.85 -9.04 -17.60
N VAL A 175 -2.10 -8.70 -17.88
CA VAL A 175 -2.50 -7.71 -18.88
C VAL A 175 -3.38 -6.65 -18.24
N TRP A 176 -3.44 -5.45 -18.83
CA TRP A 176 -4.35 -4.41 -18.35
C TRP A 176 -5.81 -4.89 -18.36
N ALA A 177 -6.54 -4.58 -17.30
CA ALA A 177 -7.94 -4.94 -17.13
C ALA A 177 -8.85 -3.72 -17.36
N LYS A 178 -10.09 -3.99 -17.75
CA LYS A 178 -11.19 -3.05 -17.51
C LYS A 178 -11.63 -3.22 -16.06
N ALA A 179 -12.04 -2.11 -15.44
CA ALA A 179 -12.56 -2.12 -14.09
C ALA A 179 -13.71 -1.11 -13.94
N LYS A 180 -14.68 -1.41 -13.08
CA LYS A 180 -15.76 -0.50 -12.69
C LYS A 180 -16.06 -0.63 -11.20
N ILE A 181 -16.57 0.45 -10.61
CA ILE A 181 -17.06 0.46 -9.23
C ILE A 181 -18.53 0.03 -9.25
N GLU A 182 -18.91 -0.91 -8.40
CA GLU A 182 -20.29 -1.31 -8.14
C GLU A 182 -20.53 -1.32 -6.62
N GLY A 183 -21.20 -0.29 -6.11
CA GLY A 183 -21.29 -0.04 -4.67
C GLY A 183 -19.89 0.16 -4.07
N ASP A 184 -19.56 -0.67 -3.08
CA ASP A 184 -18.25 -0.66 -2.39
C ASP A 184 -17.28 -1.71 -2.96
N GLU A 185 -17.64 -2.36 -4.08
CA GLU A 185 -16.81 -3.35 -4.76
C GLU A 185 -16.21 -2.78 -6.06
N VAL A 186 -15.11 -3.38 -6.51
CA VAL A 186 -14.57 -3.16 -7.85
C VAL A 186 -14.63 -4.45 -8.65
N VAL A 187 -15.29 -4.40 -9.81
CA VAL A 187 -15.35 -5.52 -10.75
C VAL A 187 -14.28 -5.37 -11.80
N VAL A 188 -13.39 -6.36 -11.93
CA VAL A 188 -12.21 -6.36 -12.80
C VAL A 188 -12.29 -7.48 -13.84
N TRP A 189 -12.04 -7.18 -15.11
CA TRP A 189 -12.10 -8.19 -16.18
C TRP A 189 -11.23 -7.83 -17.39
N ASN A 190 -10.91 -8.84 -18.20
CA ASN A 190 -10.34 -8.66 -19.54
C ASN A 190 -11.03 -9.63 -20.51
N SER A 191 -11.54 -9.15 -21.64
CA SER A 191 -12.30 -9.98 -22.60
C SER A 191 -11.49 -11.11 -23.24
N ARG A 192 -10.15 -11.08 -23.15
CA ARG A 192 -9.26 -12.12 -23.66
C ARG A 192 -8.93 -13.19 -22.62
N ILE A 193 -9.26 -12.98 -21.34
CA ILE A 193 -9.00 -13.93 -20.25
C ILE A 193 -10.33 -14.56 -19.84
N LYS A 194 -10.50 -15.85 -20.17
CA LYS A 194 -11.71 -16.62 -19.84
C LYS A 194 -11.73 -17.04 -18.37
N ASP A 195 -10.60 -17.50 -17.87
CA ASP A 195 -10.44 -18.04 -16.51
C ASP A 195 -9.41 -17.20 -15.72
N PRO A 196 -9.79 -15.99 -15.25
CA PRO A 196 -8.90 -15.15 -14.46
C PRO A 196 -8.67 -15.77 -13.08
N VAL A 197 -7.45 -15.62 -12.55
CA VAL A 197 -7.08 -16.14 -11.22
C VAL A 197 -6.44 -15.10 -10.32
N ALA A 198 -5.96 -13.98 -10.88
CA ALA A 198 -5.26 -12.97 -10.10
C ALA A 198 -5.51 -11.55 -10.63
N VAL A 199 -5.60 -10.60 -9.70
CA VAL A 199 -5.63 -9.15 -9.95
C VAL A 199 -4.48 -8.48 -9.21
N ARG A 200 -3.91 -7.46 -9.84
CA ARG A 200 -2.97 -6.51 -9.22
C ARG A 200 -3.47 -5.09 -9.42
N TYR A 201 -3.39 -4.27 -8.38
CA TYR A 201 -3.70 -2.84 -8.44
C TYR A 201 -2.46 -2.02 -8.12
N ALA A 202 -2.17 -1.03 -8.97
CA ALA A 202 -1.05 -0.10 -8.82
C ALA A 202 0.32 -0.79 -8.64
N TRP A 203 0.51 -1.95 -9.29
CA TRP A 203 1.70 -2.77 -9.19
C TRP A 203 2.78 -2.35 -10.19
N ALA A 204 3.38 -1.19 -9.96
CA ALA A 204 4.50 -0.65 -10.75
C ALA A 204 5.26 0.39 -9.91
N PRO A 205 6.48 0.82 -10.32
CA PRO A 205 7.19 1.92 -9.65
C PRO A 205 6.41 3.24 -9.68
N ASN A 206 5.89 3.61 -10.86
CA ASN A 206 5.04 4.79 -11.07
C ASN A 206 3.74 4.40 -11.81
N PRO A 207 2.75 3.85 -11.09
CA PRO A 207 1.52 3.36 -11.69
C PRO A 207 0.54 4.49 -11.99
N ILE A 208 -0.09 4.45 -13.17
CA ILE A 208 -1.30 5.25 -13.42
C ILE A 208 -2.48 4.58 -12.72
N CYS A 209 -2.90 5.14 -11.59
CA CYS A 209 -4.00 4.62 -10.78
C CYS A 209 -4.88 5.76 -10.23
N ASN A 210 -6.16 5.47 -9.94
CA ASN A 210 -7.11 6.51 -9.55
C ASN A 210 -8.31 6.02 -8.72
N LEU A 211 -8.19 4.91 -8.00
CA LEU A 211 -9.18 4.47 -7.02
C LEU A 211 -9.00 5.21 -5.69
N TYR A 212 -10.05 5.85 -5.22
CA TYR A 212 -10.07 6.60 -3.95
C TYR A 212 -11.34 6.24 -3.17
N ASN A 213 -11.35 6.51 -1.87
CA ASN A 213 -12.61 6.55 -1.12
C ASN A 213 -13.25 7.93 -1.19
N SER A 214 -14.46 8.04 -0.63
CA SER A 214 -15.21 9.29 -0.60
C SER A 214 -14.50 10.42 0.15
N ALA A 215 -13.56 10.11 1.06
CA ALA A 215 -12.74 11.07 1.80
C ALA A 215 -11.50 11.60 1.04
N ASP A 216 -11.39 11.34 -0.27
CA ASP A 216 -10.23 11.76 -1.08
C ASP A 216 -8.90 11.13 -0.65
N LEU A 217 -8.94 9.91 -0.08
CA LEU A 217 -7.74 9.13 0.24
C LEU A 217 -7.55 7.99 -0.78
N PRO A 218 -6.33 7.81 -1.31
CA PRO A 218 -6.05 6.86 -2.38
C PRO A 218 -6.04 5.42 -1.88
N ALA A 219 -6.46 4.48 -2.73
CA ALA A 219 -6.39 3.05 -2.44
C ALA A 219 -4.93 2.57 -2.38
N ALA A 220 -4.63 1.69 -1.42
CA ALA A 220 -3.32 1.06 -1.33
C ALA A 220 -3.08 0.09 -2.50
N PRO A 221 -1.86 0.01 -3.05
CA PRO A 221 -1.46 -1.07 -3.96
C PRO A 221 -1.67 -2.44 -3.32
N PHE A 222 -2.09 -3.41 -4.12
CA PHE A 222 -2.28 -4.78 -3.66
C PHE A 222 -2.17 -5.78 -4.81
N ARG A 223 -2.10 -7.06 -4.45
CA ARG A 223 -2.26 -8.19 -5.34
C ARG A 223 -3.15 -9.25 -4.68
N THR A 224 -3.80 -10.08 -5.48
CA THR A 224 -4.61 -11.19 -4.99
C THR A 224 -3.90 -12.55 -5.07
N ASP A 225 -2.75 -12.61 -5.75
CA ASP A 225 -1.93 -13.80 -5.85
C ASP A 225 -0.94 -13.94 -4.68
N ASP A 226 -0.51 -15.17 -4.42
CA ASP A 226 0.56 -15.52 -3.48
C ASP A 226 1.87 -15.89 -4.18
N TRP A 227 1.98 -15.65 -5.50
CA TRP A 227 3.12 -16.07 -6.30
C TRP A 227 4.42 -15.39 -5.87
N LYS A 228 5.54 -16.11 -6.00
CA LYS A 228 6.85 -15.54 -5.66
C LYS A 228 7.12 -14.30 -6.52
N GLY A 229 7.44 -13.19 -5.85
CA GLY A 229 7.92 -11.96 -6.49
C GLY A 229 9.38 -12.08 -6.94
N ILE A 230 9.86 -11.05 -7.64
CA ILE A 230 11.22 -10.96 -8.18
C ILE A 230 12.29 -10.65 -7.12
N THR A 231 11.89 -10.31 -5.89
CA THR A 231 12.82 -10.18 -4.75
C THR A 231 12.88 -11.42 -3.86
N TYR A 232 12.11 -12.47 -4.16
CA TYR A 232 12.15 -13.71 -3.40
C TYR A 232 13.56 -14.31 -3.39
N GLY A 233 14.07 -14.63 -2.20
CA GLY A 233 15.39 -15.22 -2.00
C GLY A 233 16.58 -14.24 -2.02
N LYS A 234 16.36 -12.95 -2.30
CA LYS A 234 17.40 -11.91 -2.19
C LYS A 234 17.64 -11.55 -0.72
N LYS A 235 18.90 -11.38 -0.31
CA LYS A 235 19.33 -11.13 1.07
C LYS A 235 20.27 -9.94 1.18
#